data_AF-A0A2E5FEL1-F1
#
_entry.id   AF-A0A2E5FEL1-F1
#
_cell.length_a   1.000
_cell.length_b   1.000
_cell.length_c   1.000
_cell.angle_alpha   90.00
_cell.angle_beta   90.00
_cell.angle_gamma   90.00
#
_symmetry.space_group_name_H-M   'P 1'
#
loop_
_entity.id
_entity.type
_entity.pdbx_description
1 polymer ?
#
loop_
_entity_poly.entity_id
_entity_poly.type
_entity_poly.pdbx_seq_one_letter_code
_entity_poly.pdbx_strand_id
1 'polypeptide(L)' 'MISCPRCQAAQDKIRNEHQGHDAQGDLVWTIYHCNACEFTWRDSEPATSIDYDTREAFFRVDPEKPYPVIMPPAQYK' A
#
# COMPACT_ATOMS: atom_id res chain seq x y z
N MET A 1 -14.17 -0.49 -7.71
CA MET A 1 -13.75 -1.20 -6.49
C MET A 1 -12.25 -1.13 -6.43
N ILE A 2 -11.69 -0.68 -5.30
CA ILE A 2 -10.23 -0.60 -5.10
C ILE A 2 -9.75 -1.92 -4.49
N SER A 3 -8.69 -2.51 -5.05
CA SER A 3 -7.99 -3.66 -4.50
C SER A 3 -6.57 -3.26 -4.11
N CYS A 4 -5.97 -3.95 -3.14
CA CYS A 4 -4.60 -3.64 -2.75
C CYS A 4 -3.65 -3.90 -3.92
N PRO A 5 -2.83 -2.92 -4.34
CA PRO A 5 -1.94 -3.10 -5.48
C PRO A 5 -0.75 -4.00 -5.20
N ARG A 6 -0.51 -4.35 -3.92
CA ARG A 6 0.57 -5.24 -3.51
C ARG A 6 0.13 -6.70 -3.40
N CYS A 7 -1.07 -6.95 -2.88
CA CYS A 7 -1.54 -8.30 -2.54
C CYS A 7 -2.92 -8.68 -3.08
N GLN A 8 -3.58 -7.82 -3.86
CA GLN A 8 -4.95 -7.99 -4.36
C GLN A 8 -6.03 -8.20 -3.29
N ALA A 9 -5.74 -7.90 -2.02
CA ALA A 9 -6.77 -7.91 -0.98
C ALA A 9 -7.96 -7.01 -1.38
N ALA A 10 -9.16 -7.50 -1.08
CA ALA A 10 -10.40 -6.82 -1.40
C ALA A 10 -10.57 -5.52 -0.58
N GLN A 11 -11.53 -4.70 -1.01
CA GLN A 11 -11.76 -3.36 -0.49
C GLN A 11 -12.06 -3.33 1.02
N ASP A 12 -12.64 -4.39 1.59
CA ASP A 12 -12.91 -4.52 3.03
C ASP A 12 -11.63 -4.55 3.89
N LYS A 13 -10.48 -4.87 3.27
CA LYS A 13 -9.16 -4.83 3.92
C LYS A 13 -8.44 -3.50 3.75
N ILE A 14 -9.05 -2.52 3.09
CA ILE A 14 -8.41 -1.25 2.74
C ILE A 14 -9.07 -0.12 3.53
N ARG A 15 -8.27 0.61 4.32
CA ARG A 15 -8.69 1.82 5.02
C ARG A 15 -8.31 3.05 4.21
N ASN A 16 -9.16 4.07 4.25
CA ASN A 16 -8.80 5.43 3.88
C ASN A 16 -8.19 6.10 5.11
N GLU A 17 -6.91 6.46 5.05
CA GLU A 17 -6.16 7.02 6.18
C GLU A 17 -6.20 8.55 6.17
N HIS A 18 -6.00 9.16 5.01
CA HIS A 18 -5.93 10.61 4.91
C HIS A 18 -6.25 11.12 3.50
N GLN A 19 -6.66 12.37 3.41
CA GLN A 19 -6.98 13.03 2.15
C GLN A 19 -6.32 14.40 2.09
N GLY A 20 -5.64 14.68 0.99
CA GLY A 20 -5.10 16.00 0.69
C GLY A 20 -6.09 16.79 -0.16
N HIS A 21 -6.38 18.02 0.27
CA HIS A 21 -7.22 18.96 -0.48
C HIS A 21 -6.39 20.19 -0.89
N ASP A 22 -6.74 20.82 -2.01
CA ASP A 22 -6.13 22.07 -2.43
C ASP A 22 -6.72 23.30 -1.70
N ALA A 23 -6.34 24.50 -2.14
CA ALA A 23 -6.82 25.75 -1.53
C ALA A 23 -8.30 26.03 -1.80
N GLN A 24 -8.89 25.39 -2.80
CA GLN A 24 -10.29 25.47 -3.19
C GLN A 24 -11.13 24.43 -2.46
N GLY A 25 -10.48 23.44 -1.83
CA GLY A 25 -11.11 22.33 -1.11
C GLY A 25 -11.33 21.10 -1.99
N ASP A 26 -10.76 21.06 -3.19
CA ASP A 26 -10.88 19.91 -4.09
C ASP A 26 -9.92 18.80 -3.67
N LEU A 27 -10.38 17.54 -3.73
CA LEU A 27 -9.58 16.36 -3.37
C LEU A 27 -8.46 16.15 -4.40
N VAL A 28 -7.22 16.17 -3.93
CA VAL A 28 -6.01 15.98 -4.76
C VAL A 28 -5.47 14.56 -4.67
N TRP A 29 -5.49 13.97 -3.48
CA TRP A 29 -5.03 12.59 -3.25
C TRP A 29 -5.65 11.98 -2.01
N THR A 30 -5.69 10.66 -1.97
CA THR A 30 -6.11 9.83 -0.84
C THR A 30 -5.00 8.84 -0.49
N ILE A 31 -4.61 8.78 0.79
CA ILE A 31 -3.75 7.71 1.32
C ILE A 31 -4.64 6.52 1.71
N TYR A 32 -4.29 5.36 1.19
CA TYR A 32 -4.88 4.08 1.56
C TYR A 32 -3.89 3.22 2.31
N HIS A 33 -4.41 2.36 3.18
CA HIS A 33 -3.64 1.36 3.89
C HIS A 33 -4.34 0.01 3.83
N CYS A 34 -3.59 -1.06 3.54
CA CYS A 34 -4.11 -2.42 3.49
C CYS A 34 -3.76 -3.20 4.76
N ASN A 35 -4.78 -3.58 5.54
CA ASN A 35 -4.64 -4.37 6.77
C ASN A 35 -4.21 -5.83 6.53
N ALA A 36 -4.13 -6.29 5.28
CA ALA A 36 -3.69 -7.65 4.96
C ALA A 36 -2.17 -7.72 4.79
N CYS A 37 -1.56 -6.72 4.14
CA CYS A 37 -0.13 -6.74 3.84
C CYS A 37 0.65 -5.55 4.38
N GLU A 38 0.00 -4.68 5.15
CA GLU A 38 0.56 -3.47 5.76
C GLU A 38 1.14 -2.47 4.75
N PHE A 39 0.72 -2.56 3.48
CA PHE A 39 1.15 -1.63 2.45
C PHE A 39 0.30 -0.36 2.47
N THR A 40 0.96 0.79 2.40
CA THR A 40 0.33 2.12 2.33
C THR A 40 0.70 2.78 1.01
N TRP A 41 -0.26 3.41 0.34
CA TRP A 41 -0.05 4.09 -0.95
C TRP A 41 -0.98 5.29 -1.11
N ARG A 42 -0.67 6.18 -2.08
CA ARG A 42 -1.60 7.22 -2.56
C ARG A 42 -2.22 6.80 -3.88
N ASP A 43 -3.47 7.20 -4.13
CA ASP A 43 -4.07 7.13 -5.48
C ASP A 43 -3.29 7.90 -6.54
N SER A 44 -2.52 8.91 -6.15
CA SER A 44 -1.71 9.75 -7.04
C SER A 44 -0.33 9.15 -7.40
N GLU A 45 0.02 7.96 -6.91
CA GLU A 45 1.31 7.33 -7.24
C GLU A 45 1.33 6.80 -8.69
N PRO A 46 2.52 6.57 -9.29
CA PRO A 46 2.62 5.98 -10.61
C PRO A 46 2.01 4.57 -10.68
N ALA A 47 1.47 4.18 -11.84
CA ALA A 47 0.89 2.85 -12.06
C ALA A 47 1.84 1.71 -11.68
N THR A 48 3.14 1.85 -11.97
CA THR A 48 4.19 0.88 -11.58
C THR A 48 4.26 0.62 -10.08
N SER A 49 3.67 1.48 -9.25
CA SER A 49 3.57 1.32 -7.80
C SER A 49 2.18 0.87 -7.34
N ILE A 50 1.10 1.32 -7.99
CA ILE A 50 -0.29 1.18 -7.48
C ILE A 50 -1.24 0.41 -8.41
N ASP A 51 -0.72 -0.18 -9.47
CA ASP A 51 -1.44 -1.15 -10.29
C ASP A 51 -0.74 -2.51 -10.17
N TYR A 52 -1.50 -3.54 -9.83
CA TYR A 52 -0.94 -4.86 -9.52
C TYR A 52 -0.24 -5.48 -10.74
N ASP A 53 -0.82 -5.33 -11.94
CA ASP A 53 -0.35 -6.00 -13.14
C ASP A 53 0.91 -5.36 -13.72
N THR A 54 1.10 -4.05 -13.51
CA THR A 54 2.29 -3.29 -13.92
C THR A 54 3.38 -3.26 -12.86
N ARG A 55 3.06 -3.44 -11.57
CA ARG A 55 4.04 -3.52 -10.48
C ARG A 55 5.01 -4.69 -10.68
N GLU A 56 6.30 -4.50 -10.43
CA GLU A 56 7.28 -5.59 -10.52
C GLU A 56 6.87 -6.77 -9.63
N ALA A 57 6.92 -7.99 -10.19
CA ALA A 57 6.47 -9.20 -9.51
C ALA A 57 7.16 -9.44 -8.17
N PHE A 58 8.42 -9.02 -8.02
CA PHE A 58 9.17 -9.11 -6.77
C PHE A 58 8.50 -8.35 -5.61
N PHE A 59 7.83 -7.23 -5.90
CA PHE A 59 7.15 -6.42 -4.90
C PHE A 59 5.68 -6.78 -4.70
N ARG A 60 5.16 -7.79 -5.42
CA ARG A 60 3.84 -8.34 -5.16
C ARG A 60 3.98 -9.34 -4.01
N VAL A 61 3.09 -9.24 -3.02
CA VAL A 61 3.16 -10.08 -1.83
C VAL A 61 1.90 -10.90 -1.66
N ASP A 62 2.07 -12.08 -1.07
CA ASP A 62 0.99 -12.94 -0.60
C ASP A 62 0.96 -12.87 0.94
N PRO A 63 -0.06 -12.25 1.56
CA PRO A 63 -0.16 -12.11 3.01
C PRO A 63 -0.08 -13.42 3.78
N GLU A 64 -0.49 -14.52 3.17
CA GLU A 64 -0.51 -15.85 3.80
C GLU A 64 0.85 -16.56 3.67
N LYS A 65 1.78 -16.01 2.88
CA LYS A 65 3.12 -16.56 2.70
C LYS A 65 4.06 -16.09 3.80
N PRO A 66 4.86 -16.98 4.40
CA PRO A 66 5.90 -16.58 5.34
C PRO A 66 7.04 -15.85 4.60
N TYR A 67 7.34 -14.63 5.03
CA TYR A 67 8.49 -13.86 4.56
C TYR A 67 9.63 -13.86 5.59
N PRO A 68 10.91 -13.78 5.15
CA PRO A 68 12.02 -13.64 6.07
C PRO A 68 11.91 -12.36 6.89
N VAL A 69 12.06 -12.49 8.21
CA VAL A 69 12.16 -11.34 9.09
C VAL A 69 13.58 -10.78 8.98
N ILE A 70 13.73 -9.67 8.25
CA ILE A 70 15.00 -8.94 8.16
C ILE A 70 14.99 -7.83 9.22
N MET A 71 15.26 -8.21 10.48
CA MET A 71 15.52 -7.23 11.53
C MET A 71 17.02 -6.95 11.59
N PRO A 72 17.46 -5.68 11.54
CA PRO A 72 18.84 -5.36 11.84
C PRO A 72 19.17 -5.83 13.27
N PRO A 73 20.40 -6.29 13.54
CA PRO A 73 20.79 -6.65 14.89
C PRO A 73 20.55 -5.46 15.82
N ALA A 74 19.92 -5.71 16.96
CA ALA A 74 19.73 -4.69 17.98
C ALA A 74 21.10 -4.20 18.44
N GLN A 75 21.50 -3.01 18.00
CA GLN A 75 22.68 -2.34 18.52
C GLN A 75 22.33 -1.77 19.90
N TYR A 76 22.32 -2.62 20.92
CA TYR A 76 22.36 -2.15 22.30
C TYR A 76 23.77 -1.60 22.56
N LYS A 77 23.87 -0.30 22.83
CA LYS A 77 25.04 0.33 23.44
C LYS A 77 24.70 0.73 24.86
#